data_AF-A0A497G6S0-F1
#
_entry.id   AF-A0A497G6S0-F1
#
_cell.length_a   1.000
_cell.length_b   1.000
_cell.length_c   1.000
_cell.angle_alpha   90.00
_cell.angle_beta   90.00
_cell.angle_gamma   90.00
#
_symmetry.space_group_name_H-M   'P 1'
#
loop_
_entity.id
_entity.type
_entity.pdbx_description
1 polymer ?
#
loop_
_entity_poly.entity_id
_entity_poly.type
_entity_poly.pdbx_seq_one_letter_code
_entity_poly.pdbx_strand_id
1 'polypeptide(L)'
;MELLRQILGLACLESRWVRRQPLWLVQGVVGAVGFTMIIYVWGSIEALKNLVVAYIIAGAWGLGLNIVAQRVGWDRINHDIKFYVASPVTLPAYFAGIVLGCSPFLASNLIPALAVALIFGIDLTPLLMLLPLAVLALILGAFLSLSIILRIKNPTNISAITNPLYTFTITLPPVYYPLYALPPAFRWAALAVPSASLMEVARWVTGYTAVACSPLWPVLSLAAWTTATSVLVAKRFKWGLE
;
A
#
# COMPACT_ATOMS: atom_id res chain seq x y z
N MET A 1 -13.12 5.97 -24.99
CA MET A 1 -12.21 4.84 -25.33
C MET A 1 -10.73 5.22 -25.27
N GLU A 2 -10.35 6.46 -25.59
CA GLU A 2 -8.94 6.88 -25.57
C GLU A 2 -8.28 6.81 -24.19
N LEU A 3 -8.96 7.27 -23.13
CA LEU A 3 -8.44 7.20 -21.76
C LEU A 3 -8.11 5.77 -21.32
N LEU A 4 -9.02 4.82 -21.58
CA LEU A 4 -8.80 3.41 -21.24
C LEU A 4 -7.61 2.84 -22.01
N ARG A 5 -7.48 3.18 -23.30
CA ARG A 5 -6.33 2.76 -24.12
C ARG A 5 -5.01 3.30 -23.58
N GLN A 6 -5.00 4.56 -23.11
CA GLN A 6 -3.82 5.16 -22.48
C GLN A 6 -3.44 4.43 -21.21
N ILE A 7 -4.41 4.20 -20.32
CA ILE A 7 -4.22 3.51 -19.04
C ILE A 7 -3.67 2.09 -19.28
N LEU A 8 -4.30 1.32 -20.16
CA LEU A 8 -3.89 -0.06 -20.46
C LEU A 8 -2.54 -0.11 -21.18
N GLY A 9 -2.26 0.84 -22.08
CA GLY A 9 -0.97 0.94 -22.76
C GLY A 9 0.17 1.18 -21.79
N LEU A 10 0.01 2.13 -20.87
CA LEU A 10 0.96 2.39 -19.80
C LEU A 10 1.10 1.21 -18.85
N ALA A 11 -0.01 0.63 -18.41
CA ALA A 11 0.01 -0.53 -17.53
C ALA A 11 0.78 -1.71 -18.14
N CYS A 12 0.60 -1.96 -19.45
CA CYS A 12 1.30 -3.00 -20.19
C CYS A 12 2.81 -2.72 -20.31
N LEU A 13 3.20 -1.45 -20.53
CA LEU A 13 4.61 -1.07 -20.59
C LEU A 13 5.28 -1.26 -19.23
N GLU A 14 4.63 -0.78 -18.18
CA GLU A 14 5.12 -0.90 -16.81
C GLU A 14 5.19 -2.35 -16.36
N SER A 15 4.17 -3.17 -16.60
CA SER A 15 4.13 -4.56 -16.15
C SER A 15 5.20 -5.47 -16.79
N ARG A 16 5.98 -4.99 -17.78
CA ARG A 16 7.05 -5.78 -18.42
C ARG A 16 8.14 -6.23 -17.46
N TRP A 17 8.34 -5.53 -16.34
CA TRP A 17 9.29 -5.95 -15.32
C TRP A 17 8.95 -7.35 -14.77
N VAL A 18 7.67 -7.74 -14.71
CA VAL A 18 7.24 -9.06 -14.21
C VAL A 18 7.91 -10.19 -14.99
N ARG A 19 8.00 -10.05 -16.32
CA ARG A 19 8.64 -11.05 -17.19
C ARG A 19 10.16 -10.95 -17.16
N ARG A 20 10.71 -9.74 -16.99
CA ARG A 20 12.16 -9.50 -17.05
C ARG A 20 12.87 -9.76 -15.72
N GLN A 21 12.18 -9.59 -14.60
CA GLN A 21 12.71 -9.67 -13.25
C GLN A 21 11.71 -10.36 -12.29
N PRO A 22 11.29 -11.61 -12.58
CA PRO A 22 10.34 -12.34 -11.75
C PRO A 22 10.86 -12.62 -10.33
N LEU A 23 12.18 -12.60 -10.14
CA LEU A 23 12.83 -12.82 -8.85
C LEU A 23 12.36 -11.84 -7.76
N TRP A 24 11.93 -10.63 -8.12
CA TRP A 24 11.34 -9.69 -7.16
C TRP A 24 10.05 -10.23 -6.53
N LEU A 25 9.19 -10.86 -7.34
CA LEU A 25 7.97 -11.49 -6.85
C LEU A 25 8.30 -12.72 -5.99
N VAL A 26 9.24 -13.54 -6.45
CA VAL A 26 9.70 -14.73 -5.71
C VAL A 26 10.25 -14.31 -4.34
N GLN A 27 11.10 -13.29 -4.28
CA GLN A 27 11.64 -12.74 -3.04
C GLN A 27 10.53 -12.27 -2.10
N GLY A 28 9.53 -11.54 -2.64
CA GLY A 28 8.39 -11.08 -1.86
C GLY A 28 7.57 -12.23 -1.26
N VAL A 29 7.28 -13.26 -2.06
CA VAL A 29 6.55 -14.46 -1.60
C VAL A 29 7.36 -15.22 -0.55
N VAL A 30 8.67 -15.44 -0.78
CA VAL A 30 9.54 -16.12 0.19
C VAL A 30 9.60 -15.36 1.51
N GLY A 31 9.73 -14.03 1.46
CA GLY A 31 9.71 -13.17 2.64
C GLY A 31 8.40 -13.26 3.41
N ALA A 32 7.27 -13.22 2.72
CA ALA A 32 5.94 -13.38 3.33
C ALA A 32 5.74 -14.78 3.92
N VAL A 33 6.16 -15.84 3.24
CA VAL A 33 6.09 -17.20 3.80
C VAL A 33 6.95 -17.31 5.07
N GLY A 34 8.18 -16.79 5.05
CA GLY A 34 9.05 -16.78 6.23
C GLY A 34 8.42 -16.01 7.39
N PHE A 35 7.84 -14.84 7.13
CA PHE A 35 7.17 -14.03 8.15
C PHE A 35 5.92 -14.73 8.72
N THR A 36 5.13 -15.39 7.87
CA THR A 36 4.00 -16.23 8.30
C THR A 36 4.44 -17.32 9.27
N MET A 37 5.54 -18.01 8.98
CA MET A 37 6.05 -19.06 9.86
C MET A 37 6.46 -18.50 11.23
N ILE A 38 7.12 -17.34 11.27
CA ILE A 38 7.49 -16.67 12.52
C ILE A 38 6.24 -16.32 13.34
N ILE A 39 5.25 -15.68 12.72
CA ILE A 39 4.01 -15.28 13.39
C ILE A 39 3.21 -16.50 13.87
N TYR A 40 3.17 -17.58 13.09
CA TYR A 40 2.50 -18.81 13.50
C TYR A 40 3.11 -19.40 14.77
N VAL A 41 4.45 -19.51 14.81
CA VAL A 41 5.17 -20.10 15.95
C VAL A 41 4.97 -19.28 17.22
N TRP A 42 4.87 -17.97 17.12
CA TRP A 42 4.81 -17.07 18.29
C TRP A 42 3.39 -16.72 18.72
N GLY A 43 2.47 -16.58 17.77
CA GLY A 43 1.15 -15.97 17.99
C GLY A 43 -0.03 -16.90 17.74
N SER A 44 0.21 -18.17 17.43
CA SER A 44 -0.81 -19.19 17.13
C SER A 44 -1.68 -18.87 15.90
N ILE A 45 -2.76 -19.63 15.71
CA ILE A 45 -3.72 -19.45 14.62
C ILE A 45 -4.43 -18.09 14.70
N GLU A 46 -4.63 -17.53 15.89
CA GLU A 46 -5.28 -16.23 16.04
C GLU A 46 -4.44 -15.08 15.46
N ALA A 47 -3.12 -15.13 15.62
CA ALA A 47 -2.22 -14.17 14.99
C ALA A 47 -2.18 -14.34 13.46
N LEU A 48 -2.33 -15.57 12.95
CA LEU A 48 -2.46 -15.80 11.50
C LEU A 48 -3.72 -15.17 10.92
N LYS A 49 -4.84 -15.17 11.65
CA LYS A 49 -6.06 -14.46 11.22
C LYS A 49 -5.82 -12.97 11.04
N ASN A 50 -5.15 -12.32 12.00
CA ASN A 50 -4.75 -10.91 11.85
C ASN A 50 -3.75 -10.73 10.69
N LEU A 51 -2.82 -11.67 10.51
CA LEU A 51 -1.80 -11.59 9.47
C LEU A 51 -2.39 -11.64 8.07
N VAL A 52 -3.41 -12.47 7.82
CA VAL A 52 -4.10 -12.52 6.51
C VAL A 52 -4.70 -11.16 6.16
N VAL A 53 -5.39 -10.52 7.12
CA VAL A 53 -5.93 -9.17 6.96
C VAL A 53 -4.79 -8.15 6.73
N ALA A 54 -3.71 -8.27 7.51
CA ALA A 54 -2.55 -7.41 7.41
C ALA A 54 -1.85 -7.53 6.05
N TYR A 55 -1.72 -8.73 5.46
CA TYR A 55 -1.10 -8.87 4.13
C TYR A 55 -1.86 -8.14 3.04
N ILE A 56 -3.19 -8.11 3.11
CA ILE A 56 -4.00 -7.38 2.13
C ILE A 56 -3.80 -5.87 2.29
N ILE A 57 -3.94 -5.36 3.52
CA ILE A 57 -3.86 -3.92 3.81
C ILE A 57 -2.42 -3.39 3.69
N ALA A 58 -1.45 -4.05 4.33
CA ALA A 58 -0.04 -3.68 4.26
C ALA A 58 0.53 -3.87 2.85
N GLY A 59 0.10 -4.92 2.13
CA GLY A 59 0.48 -5.13 0.73
C GLY A 59 -0.01 -3.99 -0.17
N ALA A 60 -1.27 -3.57 -0.03
CA ALA A 60 -1.83 -2.45 -0.77
C ALA A 60 -1.18 -1.11 -0.39
N TRP A 61 -0.99 -0.87 0.91
CA TRP A 61 -0.25 0.29 1.44
C TRP A 61 1.17 0.34 0.87
N GLY A 62 1.89 -0.77 0.89
CA GLY A 62 3.25 -0.89 0.37
C GLY A 62 3.33 -0.69 -1.14
N LEU A 63 2.36 -1.22 -1.89
CA LEU A 63 2.27 -0.94 -3.33
C LEU A 63 2.19 0.57 -3.59
N GLY A 64 1.30 1.28 -2.89
CA GLY A 64 1.15 2.72 -3.04
C GLY A 64 2.38 3.49 -2.58
N LEU A 65 2.73 3.34 -1.29
CA LEU A 65 3.75 4.14 -0.61
C LEU A 65 5.16 3.89 -1.14
N ASN A 66 5.43 2.65 -1.55
CA ASN A 66 6.76 2.21 -1.93
C ASN A 66 6.89 2.07 -3.46
N ILE A 67 6.13 1.16 -4.07
CA ILE A 67 6.34 0.79 -5.48
C ILE A 67 5.90 1.89 -6.44
N VAL A 68 4.63 2.31 -6.36
CA VAL A 68 4.06 3.34 -7.24
C VAL A 68 4.80 4.66 -7.06
N ALA A 69 5.05 5.03 -5.80
CA ALA A 69 5.79 6.23 -5.47
C ALA A 69 7.21 6.22 -6.06
N GLN A 70 7.99 5.15 -5.86
CA GLN A 70 9.33 5.05 -6.42
C GLN A 70 9.31 5.13 -7.94
N ARG A 71 8.33 4.48 -8.57
CA ARG A 71 8.20 4.51 -10.03
C ARG A 71 7.97 5.93 -10.55
N VAL A 72 6.99 6.64 -9.99
CA VAL A 72 6.72 8.05 -10.35
C VAL A 72 7.94 8.95 -10.06
N GLY A 73 8.62 8.69 -8.95
CA GLY A 73 9.85 9.39 -8.60
C GLY A 73 10.98 9.18 -9.61
N TRP A 74 11.17 7.94 -10.08
CA TRP A 74 12.16 7.62 -11.12
C TRP A 74 11.78 8.18 -12.48
N ASP A 75 10.52 8.08 -12.90
CA ASP A 75 10.04 8.66 -14.15
C ASP A 75 10.29 10.18 -14.20
N ARG A 76 10.20 10.86 -13.05
CA ARG A 76 10.51 12.29 -12.96
C ARG A 76 11.99 12.57 -13.21
N ILE A 77 12.87 11.79 -12.57
CA ILE A 77 14.31 12.02 -12.59
C ILE A 77 14.93 11.59 -13.92
N ASN A 78 14.45 10.48 -14.49
CA ASN A 78 14.85 10.00 -15.81
C ASN A 78 14.23 10.80 -16.96
N HIS A 79 13.36 11.77 -16.64
CA HIS A 79 12.62 12.61 -17.59
C HIS A 79 11.55 11.88 -18.42
N ASP A 80 11.18 10.64 -18.06
CA ASP A 80 10.07 9.90 -18.67
C ASP A 80 8.74 10.65 -18.52
N ILE A 81 8.54 11.38 -17.41
CA ILE A 81 7.35 12.25 -17.25
C ILE A 81 7.25 13.28 -18.39
N LYS A 82 8.37 13.86 -18.87
CA LYS A 82 8.34 14.84 -19.96
C LYS A 82 7.89 14.20 -21.27
N PHE A 83 8.32 12.97 -21.52
CA PHE A 83 7.86 12.19 -22.68
C PHE A 83 6.35 11.94 -22.63
N TYR A 84 5.81 11.58 -21.46
CA TYR A 84 4.37 11.37 -21.29
C TYR A 84 3.55 12.66 -21.37
N VAL A 85 4.07 13.77 -20.85
CA VAL A 85 3.43 15.09 -20.96
C VAL A 85 3.39 15.58 -22.41
N ALA A 86 4.43 15.31 -23.20
CA ALA A 86 4.46 15.64 -24.63
C ALA A 86 3.60 14.69 -25.50
N SER A 87 3.15 13.57 -24.92
CA SER A 87 2.25 12.60 -25.54
C SER A 87 0.78 12.95 -25.20
N PRO A 88 -0.24 12.38 -25.87
CA PRO A 88 -1.64 12.63 -25.54
C PRO A 88 -2.09 11.95 -24.21
N VAL A 89 -1.17 11.74 -23.26
CA VAL A 89 -1.42 11.10 -21.97
C VAL A 89 -1.83 12.16 -20.96
N THR A 90 -2.96 11.94 -20.29
CA THR A 90 -3.39 12.81 -19.18
C THR A 90 -2.81 12.33 -17.85
N LEU A 91 -2.67 13.23 -16.86
CA LEU A 91 -2.17 12.86 -15.53
C LEU A 91 -2.98 11.73 -14.86
N PRO A 92 -4.33 11.72 -14.89
CA PRO A 92 -5.10 10.60 -14.34
C PRO A 92 -4.82 9.29 -15.09
N ALA A 93 -4.64 9.35 -16.41
CA ALA A 93 -4.31 8.17 -17.21
C ALA A 93 -2.92 7.62 -16.86
N TYR A 94 -1.95 8.52 -16.69
CA TYR A 94 -0.60 8.19 -16.23
C TYR A 94 -0.64 7.49 -14.88
N PHE A 95 -1.21 8.14 -13.87
CA PHE A 95 -1.22 7.61 -12.51
C PHE A 95 -1.97 6.26 -12.43
N ALA A 96 -3.16 6.15 -13.04
CA ALA A 96 -3.90 4.90 -13.08
C ALA A 96 -3.14 3.80 -13.85
N GLY A 97 -2.46 4.14 -14.94
CA GLY A 97 -1.61 3.24 -15.71
C GLY A 97 -0.44 2.69 -14.89
N ILE A 98 0.28 3.56 -14.16
CA ILE A 98 1.36 3.14 -13.25
C ILE A 98 0.82 2.23 -12.15
N VAL A 99 -0.28 2.62 -11.48
CA VAL A 99 -0.89 1.81 -10.41
C VAL A 99 -1.24 0.41 -10.91
N LEU A 100 -1.90 0.31 -12.07
CA LEU A 100 -2.27 -0.97 -12.66
C LEU A 100 -1.04 -1.77 -13.12
N GLY A 101 -0.03 -1.13 -13.71
CA GLY A 101 1.21 -1.77 -14.15
C GLY A 101 2.06 -2.30 -12.98
N CYS A 102 1.98 -1.65 -11.82
CA CYS A 102 2.64 -2.10 -10.59
C CYS A 102 1.81 -3.13 -9.81
N SER A 103 0.50 -3.22 -10.04
CA SER A 103 -0.40 -4.13 -9.30
C SER A 103 0.04 -5.60 -9.22
N PRO A 104 0.80 -6.19 -10.17
CA PRO A 104 1.33 -7.54 -10.01
C PRO A 104 2.19 -7.73 -8.74
N PHE A 105 2.81 -6.67 -8.21
CA PHE A 105 3.51 -6.74 -6.92
C PHE A 105 2.61 -7.13 -5.74
N LEU A 106 1.29 -6.87 -5.81
CA LEU A 106 0.35 -7.30 -4.77
C LEU A 106 0.30 -8.82 -4.64
N ALA A 107 0.58 -9.56 -5.71
CA ALA A 107 0.60 -11.01 -5.68
C ALA A 107 1.55 -11.55 -4.61
N SER A 108 2.65 -10.84 -4.32
CA SER A 108 3.61 -11.21 -3.27
C SER A 108 3.01 -11.26 -1.87
N ASN A 109 1.93 -10.52 -1.61
CA ASN A 109 1.22 -10.52 -0.33
C ASN A 109 -0.10 -11.30 -0.40
N LEU A 110 -0.82 -11.19 -1.53
CA LEU A 110 -2.11 -11.87 -1.72
C LEU A 110 -1.97 -13.38 -1.80
N ILE A 111 -0.96 -13.90 -2.49
CA ILE A 111 -0.77 -15.36 -2.61
C ILE A 111 -0.53 -15.99 -1.22
N PRO A 112 0.41 -15.50 -0.38
CA PRO A 112 0.54 -15.96 0.99
C PRO A 112 -0.73 -15.81 1.82
N ALA A 113 -1.44 -14.69 1.73
CA ALA A 113 -2.67 -14.46 2.47
C ALA A 113 -3.74 -15.52 2.14
N LEU A 114 -3.96 -15.79 0.85
CA LEU A 114 -4.90 -16.81 0.39
C LEU A 114 -4.44 -18.21 0.77
N ALA A 115 -3.15 -18.52 0.64
CA ALA A 115 -2.60 -19.81 1.02
C ALA A 115 -2.82 -20.09 2.52
N VAL A 116 -2.52 -19.12 3.39
CA VAL A 116 -2.76 -19.23 4.84
C VAL A 116 -4.25 -19.39 5.12
N ALA A 117 -5.11 -18.59 4.48
CA ALA A 117 -6.55 -18.69 4.69
C ALA A 117 -7.11 -20.06 4.32
N LEU A 118 -6.68 -20.64 3.19
CA LEU A 118 -7.09 -21.96 2.73
C LEU A 118 -6.54 -23.09 3.62
N ILE A 119 -5.27 -23.04 4.01
CA ILE A 119 -4.63 -24.08 4.84
C ILE A 119 -5.26 -24.16 6.23
N PHE A 120 -5.57 -23.00 6.83
CA PHE A 120 -6.07 -22.92 8.21
C PHE A 120 -7.60 -22.77 8.29
N GLY A 121 -8.31 -22.91 7.18
CA GLY A 121 -9.78 -22.85 7.13
C GLY A 121 -10.36 -21.50 7.57
N ILE A 122 -9.67 -20.40 7.27
CA ILE A 122 -10.15 -19.03 7.53
C ILE A 122 -11.15 -18.66 6.43
N ASP A 123 -12.32 -18.13 6.83
CA ASP A 123 -13.34 -17.69 5.87
C ASP A 123 -12.78 -16.59 4.95
N LEU A 124 -13.03 -16.76 3.64
CA LEU A 124 -12.58 -15.85 2.59
C LEU A 124 -13.57 -14.69 2.37
N THR A 125 -14.82 -14.85 2.79
CA THR A 125 -15.87 -13.83 2.61
C THR A 125 -15.47 -12.48 3.19
N PRO A 126 -14.95 -12.40 4.44
CA PRO A 126 -14.48 -11.14 5.02
C PRO A 126 -13.33 -10.50 4.24
N LEU A 127 -12.51 -11.28 3.53
CA LEU A 127 -11.38 -10.76 2.76
C LEU A 127 -11.84 -9.97 1.52
N LEU A 128 -12.98 -10.34 0.93
CA LEU A 128 -13.57 -9.57 -0.18
C LEU A 128 -14.04 -8.19 0.28
N MET A 129 -14.51 -8.08 1.52
CA MET A 129 -14.90 -6.80 2.11
C MET A 129 -13.71 -5.84 2.33
N LEU A 130 -12.47 -6.36 2.29
CA LEU A 130 -11.26 -5.55 2.39
C LEU A 130 -10.86 -4.89 1.07
N LEU A 131 -11.44 -5.27 -0.07
CA LEU A 131 -11.04 -4.71 -1.37
C LEU A 131 -11.16 -3.18 -1.45
N PRO A 132 -12.27 -2.54 -1.00
CA PRO A 132 -12.36 -1.08 -0.99
C PRO A 132 -11.31 -0.44 -0.08
N LEU A 133 -11.03 -1.08 1.06
CA LEU A 133 -10.06 -0.60 2.03
C LEU A 133 -8.62 -0.75 1.52
N ALA A 134 -8.33 -1.80 0.75
CA ALA A 134 -7.06 -2.00 0.08
C ALA A 134 -6.84 -0.92 -1.00
N VAL A 135 -7.86 -0.60 -1.80
CA VAL A 135 -7.78 0.51 -2.77
C VAL A 135 -7.51 1.84 -2.06
N LEU A 136 -8.21 2.11 -0.95
CA LEU A 136 -7.95 3.29 -0.13
C LEU A 136 -6.52 3.30 0.42
N ALA A 137 -6.04 2.16 0.94
CA ALA A 137 -4.68 2.01 1.46
C ALA A 137 -3.62 2.30 0.40
N LEU A 138 -3.82 1.80 -0.81
CA LEU A 138 -2.96 2.06 -1.96
C LEU A 138 -2.93 3.55 -2.30
N ILE A 139 -4.09 4.18 -2.46
CA ILE A 139 -4.18 5.60 -2.83
C ILE A 139 -3.55 6.47 -1.74
N LEU A 140 -3.88 6.23 -0.47
CA LEU A 140 -3.30 6.95 0.67
C LEU A 140 -1.79 6.77 0.75
N GLY A 141 -1.30 5.54 0.63
CA GLY A 141 0.13 5.26 0.63
C GLY A 141 0.84 6.00 -0.49
N ALA A 142 0.31 5.92 -1.72
CA ALA A 142 0.84 6.62 -2.88
C ALA A 142 0.86 8.13 -2.68
N PHE A 143 -0.23 8.72 -2.21
CA PHE A 143 -0.34 10.17 -2.04
C PHE A 143 0.56 10.68 -0.90
N LEU A 144 0.63 9.95 0.21
CA LEU A 144 1.55 10.26 1.31
C LEU A 144 2.98 10.31 0.80
N SER A 145 3.40 9.27 0.09
CA SER A 145 4.75 9.19 -0.45
C SER A 145 5.00 10.28 -1.49
N LEU A 146 4.11 10.43 -2.48
CA LEU A 146 4.18 11.46 -3.53
C LEU A 146 4.32 12.87 -2.97
N SER A 147 3.65 13.19 -1.86
CA SER A 147 3.77 14.49 -1.19
C SER A 147 5.21 14.83 -0.73
N ILE A 148 6.04 13.80 -0.55
CA ILE A 148 7.45 13.87 -0.11
C ILE A 148 8.40 13.72 -1.31
N ILE A 149 8.31 12.62 -2.06
CA ILE A 149 9.26 12.30 -3.16
C ILE A 149 9.23 13.34 -4.29
N LEU A 150 8.10 14.02 -4.54
CA LEU A 150 8.04 15.14 -5.49
C LEU A 150 8.88 16.36 -5.06
N ARG A 151 9.49 16.36 -3.87
CA ARG A 151 10.43 17.39 -3.40
C ARG A 151 11.90 16.96 -3.49
N ILE A 152 12.14 15.68 -3.73
CA ILE A 152 13.49 15.12 -3.79
C ILE A 152 14.08 15.38 -5.17
N LYS A 153 15.36 15.79 -5.20
CA LYS A 153 16.12 16.02 -6.44
C LYS A 153 17.00 14.83 -6.83
N ASN A 154 17.48 14.05 -5.85
CA ASN A 154 18.41 12.95 -6.07
C ASN A 154 17.68 11.59 -6.14
N PRO A 155 17.90 10.78 -7.19
CA PRO A 155 17.21 9.50 -7.37
C PRO A 155 17.50 8.48 -6.27
N THR A 156 18.73 8.46 -5.76
CA THR A 156 19.15 7.54 -4.69
C THR A 156 18.37 7.79 -3.40
N ASN A 157 17.90 9.02 -3.20
CA ASN A 157 17.16 9.40 -2.00
C ASN A 157 15.69 8.97 -2.03
N ILE A 158 15.14 8.62 -3.21
CA ILE A 158 13.73 8.22 -3.31
C ILE A 158 13.51 6.93 -2.52
N SER A 159 14.22 5.85 -2.87
CA SER A 159 14.11 4.57 -2.18
C SER A 159 14.57 4.65 -0.73
N ALA A 160 15.60 5.46 -0.45
CA ALA A 160 16.09 5.73 0.90
C ALA A 160 15.06 6.43 1.81
N ILE A 161 14.04 7.07 1.24
CA ILE A 161 12.95 7.69 2.00
C ILE A 161 11.70 6.79 2.02
N THR A 162 11.31 6.22 0.88
CA THR A 162 10.09 5.40 0.81
C THR A 162 10.23 4.08 1.57
N ASN A 163 11.43 3.49 1.65
CA ASN A 163 11.65 2.23 2.38
C ASN A 163 11.53 2.44 3.89
N PRO A 164 12.28 3.37 4.54
CA PRO A 164 12.09 3.63 5.96
C PRO A 164 10.68 4.12 6.28
N LEU A 165 10.07 4.96 5.44
CA LEU A 165 8.70 5.42 5.66
C LEU A 165 7.71 4.25 5.66
N TYR A 166 7.87 3.28 4.75
CA TYR A 166 7.07 2.05 4.76
C TYR A 166 7.28 1.27 6.08
N THR A 167 8.52 1.02 6.47
CA THR A 167 8.84 0.32 7.72
C THR A 167 8.27 1.03 8.94
N PHE A 168 8.42 2.35 9.04
CA PHE A 168 7.89 3.14 10.16
C PHE A 168 6.36 3.17 10.20
N THR A 169 5.70 3.05 9.06
CA THR A 169 4.23 3.04 9.00
C THR A 169 3.66 1.63 9.15
N ILE A 170 4.41 0.56 8.87
CA ILE A 170 3.86 -0.81 8.98
C ILE A 170 4.36 -1.55 10.22
N THR A 171 5.64 -1.44 10.56
CA THR A 171 6.26 -2.25 11.62
C THR A 171 6.04 -1.66 13.01
N LEU A 172 6.20 -0.33 13.16
CA LEU A 172 6.01 0.34 14.43
C LEU A 172 4.54 0.35 14.87
N PRO A 173 3.57 0.70 14.01
CA PRO A 173 2.17 0.77 14.41
C PRO A 173 1.52 -0.63 14.45
N PRO A 174 0.35 -0.77 15.09
CA PRO A 174 -0.31 -2.06 15.29
C PRO A 174 -0.99 -2.59 14.02
N VAL A 175 -0.19 -2.90 13.00
CA VAL A 175 -0.63 -3.54 11.75
C VAL A 175 -0.58 -5.06 11.89
N TYR A 176 0.59 -5.60 12.20
CA TYR A 176 0.77 -7.06 12.38
C TYR A 176 0.32 -7.58 13.74
N TYR A 177 0.02 -6.69 14.68
CA TYR A 177 -0.43 -7.01 16.03
C TYR A 177 -1.60 -6.10 16.43
N PRO A 178 -2.48 -6.52 17.36
CA PRO A 178 -3.68 -5.76 17.72
C PRO A 178 -3.35 -4.51 18.55
N LEU A 179 -4.15 -3.45 18.38
CA LEU A 179 -3.95 -2.16 19.06
C LEU A 179 -3.96 -2.26 20.59
N TYR A 180 -4.70 -3.21 21.18
CA TYR A 180 -4.74 -3.36 22.64
C TYR A 180 -3.39 -3.83 23.22
N ALA A 181 -2.50 -4.41 22.41
CA ALA A 181 -1.17 -4.81 22.87
C ALA A 181 -0.31 -3.59 23.25
N LEU A 182 -0.65 -2.39 22.78
CA LEU A 182 0.02 -1.16 23.18
C LEU A 182 -0.52 -0.63 24.52
N PRO A 183 0.34 0.01 25.34
CA PRO A 183 -0.10 0.77 26.50
C PRO A 183 -1.10 1.87 26.10
N PRO A 184 -2.09 2.20 26.94
CA PRO A 184 -3.19 3.11 26.58
C PRO A 184 -2.76 4.46 25.99
N ALA A 185 -1.67 5.04 26.49
CA ALA A 185 -1.14 6.32 25.99
C ALA A 185 -0.67 6.24 24.53
N PHE A 186 -0.05 5.13 24.13
CA PHE A 186 0.48 4.95 22.77
C PHE A 186 -0.60 4.57 21.75
N ARG A 187 -1.79 4.12 22.20
CA ARG A 187 -2.87 3.73 21.29
C ARG A 187 -3.36 4.89 20.44
N TRP A 188 -3.51 6.07 21.04
CA TRP A 188 -3.96 7.28 20.32
C TRP A 188 -2.91 7.79 19.33
N ALA A 189 -1.64 7.76 19.73
CA ALA A 189 -0.53 8.12 18.84
C ALA A 189 -0.43 7.13 17.66
N ALA A 190 -0.64 5.83 17.91
CA ALA A 190 -0.67 4.82 16.87
C ALA A 190 -1.81 5.05 15.88
N LEU A 191 -3.01 5.40 16.35
CA LEU A 191 -4.16 5.73 15.49
C LEU A 191 -3.95 6.97 14.63
N ALA A 192 -3.07 7.89 15.02
CA ALA A 192 -2.69 9.00 14.16
C ALA A 192 -1.93 8.54 12.90
N VAL A 193 -1.35 7.33 12.90
CA VAL A 193 -0.68 6.76 11.72
C VAL A 193 -1.73 6.10 10.80
N PRO A 194 -1.77 6.44 9.50
CA PRO A 194 -2.84 6.03 8.59
C PRO A 194 -2.94 4.51 8.42
N SER A 195 -1.81 3.81 8.37
CA SER A 195 -1.74 2.34 8.28
C SER A 195 -2.34 1.62 9.50
N ALA A 196 -2.14 2.16 10.71
CA ALA A 196 -2.78 1.62 11.91
C ALA A 196 -4.29 1.84 11.88
N SER A 197 -4.73 3.03 11.45
CA SER A 197 -6.15 3.33 11.29
C SER A 197 -6.80 2.45 10.21
N LEU A 198 -6.13 2.22 9.08
CA LEU A 198 -6.57 1.27 8.05
C LEU A 198 -6.74 -0.13 8.65
N MET A 199 -5.77 -0.58 9.45
CA MET A 199 -5.83 -1.91 10.04
C MET A 199 -6.95 -2.05 11.07
N GLU A 200 -7.19 -1.04 11.91
CA GLU A 200 -8.30 -1.07 12.87
C GLU A 200 -9.66 -1.10 12.16
N VAL A 201 -9.85 -0.34 11.08
CA VAL A 201 -11.06 -0.45 10.25
C VAL A 201 -11.16 -1.85 9.61
N ALA A 202 -10.05 -2.40 9.12
CA ALA A 202 -10.02 -3.74 8.54
C ALA A 202 -10.47 -4.82 9.53
N ARG A 203 -10.02 -4.73 10.79
CA ARG A 203 -10.44 -5.62 11.88
C ARG A 203 -11.93 -5.51 12.16
N TRP A 204 -12.46 -4.29 12.20
CA TRP A 204 -13.91 -4.06 12.34
C TRP A 204 -14.72 -4.68 11.20
N VAL A 205 -14.32 -4.44 9.95
CA VAL A 205 -15.01 -4.95 8.76
C VAL A 205 -14.98 -6.48 8.69
N THR A 206 -13.87 -7.09 9.13
CA THR A 206 -13.72 -8.55 9.11
C THR A 206 -14.31 -9.26 10.32
N GLY A 207 -14.87 -8.53 11.28
CA GLY A 207 -15.40 -9.09 12.52
C GLY A 207 -14.31 -9.70 13.41
N TYR A 208 -13.06 -9.27 13.26
CA TYR A 208 -11.96 -9.74 14.10
C TYR A 208 -12.20 -9.27 15.55
N THR A 209 -12.29 -10.21 16.49
CA THR A 209 -12.72 -9.98 17.89
C THR A 209 -11.79 -9.05 18.69
N ALA A 210 -10.57 -8.86 18.19
CA ALA A 210 -9.48 -8.19 18.86
C ALA A 210 -9.40 -6.69 18.53
N VAL A 211 -10.51 -5.95 18.73
CA VAL A 211 -10.58 -4.50 18.50
C VAL A 211 -10.51 -3.71 19.80
N ALA A 212 -9.68 -2.66 19.84
CA ALA A 212 -9.41 -1.90 21.07
C ALA A 212 -10.13 -0.53 21.13
N CYS A 213 -10.70 -0.06 20.02
CA CYS A 213 -11.28 1.28 19.92
C CYS A 213 -12.55 1.31 19.05
N SER A 214 -13.38 2.34 19.24
CA SER A 214 -14.54 2.57 18.38
C SER A 214 -14.12 2.89 16.94
N PRO A 215 -14.89 2.48 15.91
CA PRO A 215 -14.51 2.65 14.51
C PRO A 215 -14.46 4.12 14.08
N LEU A 216 -15.08 5.02 14.85
CA LEU A 216 -15.12 6.45 14.55
C LEU A 216 -13.72 7.08 14.48
N TRP A 217 -12.84 6.75 15.43
CA TRP A 217 -11.51 7.36 15.50
C TRP A 217 -10.60 6.99 14.32
N PRO A 218 -10.45 5.70 13.97
CA PRO A 218 -9.75 5.32 12.76
C PRO A 218 -10.32 5.99 11.50
N VAL A 219 -11.65 6.03 11.35
CA VAL A 219 -12.30 6.63 10.17
C VAL A 219 -12.01 8.13 10.07
N LEU A 220 -12.07 8.87 11.17
CA LEU A 220 -11.72 10.29 11.20
C LEU A 220 -10.24 10.53 10.85
N SER A 221 -9.34 9.69 11.36
CA SER A 221 -7.92 9.75 11.01
C SER A 221 -7.70 9.52 9.51
N LEU A 222 -8.35 8.52 8.93
CA LEU A 222 -8.27 8.25 7.48
C LEU A 222 -8.86 9.38 6.65
N ALA A 223 -9.98 9.96 7.06
CA ALA A 223 -10.56 11.12 6.38
C ALA A 223 -9.58 12.29 6.38
N ALA A 224 -9.00 12.62 7.55
CA ALA A 224 -8.02 13.69 7.69
C ALA A 224 -6.78 13.46 6.81
N TRP A 225 -6.21 12.25 6.82
CA TRP A 225 -5.06 11.90 5.98
C TRP A 225 -5.39 11.95 4.49
N THR A 226 -6.56 11.46 4.09
CA THR A 226 -7.00 11.49 2.69
C THR A 226 -7.11 12.92 2.20
N THR A 227 -7.75 13.81 2.97
CA THR A 227 -7.86 15.22 2.62
C THR A 227 -6.49 15.90 2.58
N ALA A 228 -5.67 15.73 3.62
CA ALA A 228 -4.37 16.38 3.74
C ALA A 228 -3.43 15.97 2.59
N THR A 229 -3.30 14.67 2.33
CA THR A 229 -2.41 14.16 1.29
C THR A 229 -2.90 14.50 -0.11
N SER A 230 -4.21 14.44 -0.36
CA SER A 230 -4.79 14.85 -1.65
C SER A 230 -4.51 16.33 -1.95
N VAL A 231 -4.67 17.21 -0.95
CA VAL A 231 -4.37 18.65 -1.11
C VAL A 231 -2.88 18.88 -1.38
N LEU A 232 -1.99 18.17 -0.66
CA LEU A 232 -0.54 18.31 -0.85
C LEU A 232 -0.08 17.81 -2.22
N VAL A 233 -0.62 16.69 -2.69
CA VAL A 233 -0.33 16.14 -4.01
C VAL A 233 -0.90 17.05 -5.09
N ALA A 234 -2.16 17.50 -5.00
CA ALA A 234 -2.76 18.40 -5.99
C ALA A 234 -1.99 19.71 -6.18
N LYS A 235 -1.40 20.26 -5.10
CA LYS A 235 -0.58 21.47 -5.17
C LYS A 235 0.78 21.27 -5.87
N ARG A 236 1.29 20.04 -5.93
CA ARG A 236 2.68 19.76 -6.34
C ARG A 236 2.80 18.88 -7.58
N PHE A 237 1.88 17.96 -7.78
CA PHE A 237 1.89 17.07 -8.91
C PHE A 237 1.24 17.75 -10.11
N LYS A 238 1.96 18.72 -10.69
CA LYS A 238 1.53 19.45 -11.87
C LYS A 238 1.84 18.64 -13.13
N TRP A 239 0.90 18.63 -14.06
CA TRP A 239 1.06 18.02 -15.38
C TRP A 239 1.41 19.11 -16.38
N GLY A 240 2.69 19.22 -16.73
CA GLY A 240 3.22 20.27 -17.58
C GLY A 240 4.73 20.13 -17.74
N LEU A 241 5.29 20.82 -18.73
CA LEU A 241 6.74 20.85 -18.97
C LEU A 241 7.47 21.86 -18.05
N GLU A 242 6.72 22.59 -17.22
CA GLU A 242 7.15 23.65 -16.31
C GLU A 242 7.23 23.21 -14.84
#